data_AF-A0A843RXK2-F1
#
_entry.id   AF-A0A843RXK2-F1
#
_cell.length_a   1.000
_cell.length_b   1.000
_cell.length_c   1.000
_cell.angle_alpha   90.00
_cell.angle_beta   90.00
_cell.angle_gamma   90.00
#
_symmetry.space_group_name_H-M   'P 1'
#
loop_
_entity.id
_entity.type
_entity.pdbx_description
1 polymer ?
#
loop_
_entity_poly.entity_id
_entity_poly.type
_entity_poly.pdbx_seq_one_letter_code
_entity_poly.pdbx_strand_id
1 'polypeptide(L)'
;MRWSHAQSRIAARRGDQAVADEQAAAVKAAFDKDPELGNGVEEYYYLTGYNAVQLKQYDKAIEPLSQANQEDVFIMMLLGQACEGKGDQAKAREHYERVLQMAGHNLSGALAISVAREGL
;
A
#
# COMPACT_ATOMS: atom_id res chain seq x y z
N MET A 1 0.21 -8.22 16.82
CA MET A 1 0.25 -8.06 15.35
C MET A 1 -0.85 -7.12 14.84
N ARG A 2 -2.14 -7.46 14.88
CA ARG A 2 -3.24 -6.59 14.39
C ARG A 2 -3.23 -5.15 14.98
N TRP A 3 -2.94 -5.02 16.27
CA TRP A 3 -2.84 -3.71 16.94
C TRP A 3 -1.66 -2.88 16.42
N SER A 4 -0.45 -3.43 16.41
CA SER A 4 0.75 -2.76 15.85
C SER A 4 0.57 -2.38 14.38
N HIS A 5 -0.06 -3.26 13.59
CA HIS A 5 -0.40 -2.96 12.20
C HIS A 5 -1.33 -1.73 12.07
N ALA A 6 -2.35 -1.64 12.92
CA ALA A 6 -3.24 -0.48 12.93
C ALA A 6 -2.53 0.80 13.43
N GLN A 7 -1.70 0.70 14.47
CA GLN A 7 -0.94 1.83 15.00
C GLN A 7 0.04 2.39 13.97
N SER A 8 0.76 1.51 13.27
CA SER A 8 1.70 1.90 12.21
C SER A 8 1.01 2.77 11.15
N ARG A 9 -0.16 2.33 10.64
CA ARG A 9 -0.95 3.08 9.65
C ARG A 9 -1.51 4.39 10.20
N ILE A 10 -1.89 4.44 11.48
CA ILE A 10 -2.39 5.68 12.12
C ILE A 10 -1.24 6.68 12.28
N ALA A 11 -0.06 6.22 12.70
CA ALA A 11 1.12 7.05 12.86
C ALA A 11 1.57 7.65 11.52
N ALA A 12 1.64 6.83 10.45
CA ALA A 12 1.99 7.31 9.12
C ALA A 12 1.01 8.40 8.62
N ARG A 13 -0.30 8.22 8.82
CA ARG A 13 -1.32 9.24 8.49
C ARG A 13 -1.18 10.54 9.29
N ARG A 14 -0.55 10.48 10.46
CA ARG A 14 -0.24 11.66 11.31
C ARG A 14 1.11 12.28 10.99
N GLY A 15 1.88 11.72 10.06
CA GLY A 15 3.24 12.15 9.77
C GLY A 15 4.28 11.66 10.78
N ASP A 16 3.89 10.81 11.74
CA ASP A 16 4.79 10.28 12.76
C ASP A 16 5.52 9.04 12.21
N GLN A 17 6.58 9.31 11.44
CA GLN A 17 7.36 8.25 10.81
C GLN A 17 8.04 7.34 11.84
N ALA A 18 8.56 7.89 12.94
CA ALA A 18 9.29 7.10 13.93
C ALA A 18 8.39 6.02 14.54
N VAL A 19 7.17 6.39 14.94
CA VAL A 19 6.19 5.42 15.46
C VAL A 19 5.70 4.48 14.36
N ALA A 20 5.53 4.97 13.13
CA ALA A 20 5.14 4.10 12.01
C ALA A 20 6.17 2.98 11.77
N ASP A 21 7.46 3.32 11.76
CA ASP A 21 8.57 2.41 11.53
C ASP A 21 8.76 1.43 12.69
N GLU A 22 8.67 1.90 13.94
CA GLU A 22 8.71 1.04 15.14
C GLU A 22 7.62 -0.04 15.09
N GLN A 23 6.38 0.37 14.79
CA GLN A 23 5.26 -0.55 14.75
C GLN A 23 5.33 -1.49 13.55
N ALA A 24 5.87 -1.05 12.41
CA ALA A 24 6.13 -1.92 11.25
C ALA A 24 7.19 -2.98 11.58
N ALA A 25 8.27 -2.62 12.29
CA ALA A 25 9.28 -3.56 12.75
C ALA A 25 8.70 -4.61 13.72
N ALA A 26 7.80 -4.21 14.62
CA ALA A 26 7.09 -5.13 15.51
C ALA A 26 6.18 -6.11 14.74
N VAL A 27 5.54 -5.66 13.66
CA VAL A 27 4.78 -6.53 12.75
C VAL A 27 5.71 -7.52 12.05
N LYS A 28 6.84 -7.05 11.50
CA LYS A 28 7.83 -7.93 10.86
C LYS A 28 8.34 -9.00 11.81
N ALA A 29 8.73 -8.63 13.02
CA ALA A 29 9.22 -9.56 14.04
C ALA A 29 8.17 -10.61 14.43
N ALA A 30 6.88 -10.26 14.39
CA ALA A 30 5.81 -11.22 14.63
C ALA A 30 5.70 -12.26 13.51
N PHE A 31 5.82 -11.85 12.24
CA PHE A 31 5.83 -12.77 11.10
C PHE A 31 7.10 -13.62 11.05
N ASP A 32 8.27 -13.03 11.33
CA ASP A 32 9.54 -13.76 11.38
C ASP A 32 9.52 -14.87 12.45
N LYS A 33 8.78 -14.65 13.55
CA LYS A 33 8.63 -15.63 14.64
C LYS A 33 7.66 -16.76 14.30
N ASP A 34 6.65 -16.49 13.48
CA ASP A 34 5.63 -17.47 13.08
C ASP A 34 5.30 -17.29 11.59
N PRO A 35 6.07 -17.95 10.70
CA PRO A 35 5.90 -17.81 9.26
C PRO A 35 4.55 -18.33 8.72
N GLU A 36 3.84 -19.17 9.49
CA GLU A 36 2.51 -19.69 9.15
C GLU A 36 1.39 -18.70 9.52
N LEU A 37 1.72 -17.58 10.17
CA LEU A 37 0.78 -16.55 10.60
C LEU A 37 0.26 -15.71 9.43
N GLY A 38 -0.60 -16.30 8.59
CA GLY A 38 -1.18 -15.63 7.42
C GLY A 38 -0.16 -15.34 6.32
N ASN A 39 -0.49 -14.45 5.38
CA ASN A 39 0.42 -14.06 4.31
C ASN A 39 1.37 -12.93 4.75
N GLY A 40 2.25 -13.26 5.70
CA GLY A 40 3.03 -12.26 6.42
C GLY A 40 3.98 -11.42 5.58
N VAL A 41 4.51 -11.99 4.49
CA VAL A 41 5.40 -11.29 3.57
C VAL A 41 4.62 -10.22 2.78
N GLU A 42 3.50 -10.59 2.16
CA GLU A 42 2.66 -9.65 1.41
C GLU A 42 2.06 -8.56 2.30
N GLU A 43 1.58 -8.92 3.50
CA GLU A 43 1.03 -7.97 4.48
C GLU A 43 2.09 -6.97 4.95
N TYR A 44 3.33 -7.42 5.16
CA TYR A 44 4.44 -6.53 5.52
C TYR A 44 4.80 -5.55 4.39
N TYR A 45 4.83 -6.03 3.15
CA TYR A 45 5.06 -5.19 1.97
C TYR A 45 3.94 -4.17 1.75
N TYR A 46 2.68 -4.59 1.92
CA TYR A 46 1.55 -3.68 1.94
C TYR A 46 1.72 -2.60 3.03
N LEU A 47 2.01 -2.98 4.27
CA LEU A 47 2.10 -2.04 5.39
C LEU A 47 3.18 -0.96 5.16
N THR A 48 4.38 -1.39 4.78
CA THR A 48 5.52 -0.48 4.55
C THR A 48 5.29 0.43 3.34
N GLY A 49 4.76 -0.12 2.25
CA GLY A 49 4.36 0.64 1.07
C GLY A 49 3.28 1.67 1.38
N TYR A 50 2.22 1.28 2.10
CA TYR A 50 1.15 2.17 2.54
C TYR A 50 1.68 3.32 3.39
N ASN A 51 2.53 3.04 4.37
CA ASN A 51 3.11 4.08 5.23
C ASN A 51 3.91 5.09 4.41
N ALA A 52 4.71 4.61 3.45
CA ALA A 52 5.48 5.47 2.57
C ALA A 52 4.58 6.38 1.72
N VAL A 53 3.45 5.88 1.19
CA VAL A 53 2.46 6.72 0.50
C VAL A 53 1.90 7.81 1.42
N GLN A 54 1.48 7.45 2.65
CA GLN A 54 0.93 8.42 3.60
C GLN A 54 1.95 9.49 4.03
N LEU A 55 3.21 9.10 4.13
CA LEU A 55 4.34 9.99 4.42
C LEU A 55 4.85 10.75 3.18
N LYS A 56 4.20 10.58 2.01
CA LYS A 56 4.58 11.16 0.71
C LYS A 56 6.00 10.78 0.25
N GLN A 57 6.50 9.64 0.71
CA GLN A 57 7.79 9.08 0.34
C GLN A 57 7.60 8.18 -0.90
N TYR A 58 7.15 8.78 -1.99
CA TYR A 58 6.62 8.06 -3.13
C TYR A 58 7.63 7.09 -3.78
N ASP A 59 8.89 7.47 -3.90
CA ASP A 59 9.94 6.57 -4.41
C ASP A 59 10.13 5.34 -3.51
N LYS A 60 10.01 5.50 -2.20
CA LYS A 60 10.12 4.39 -1.23
C LYS A 60 8.88 3.51 -1.17
N ALA A 61 7.73 4.00 -1.64
CA ALA A 61 6.49 3.25 -1.62
C ALA A 61 6.42 2.18 -2.72
N ILE A 62 7.06 2.43 -3.86
CA ILE A 62 6.87 1.62 -5.07
C ILE A 62 7.40 0.19 -4.90
N GLU A 63 8.64 0.03 -4.45
CA GLU A 63 9.25 -1.29 -4.33
C GLU A 63 8.48 -2.23 -3.39
N PRO A 64 8.10 -1.81 -2.16
CA PRO A 64 7.25 -2.63 -1.30
C PRO A 64 5.88 -2.91 -1.94
N LEU A 65 5.21 -1.90 -2.50
CA LEU A 65 3.89 -2.11 -3.10
C LEU A 65 3.93 -3.04 -4.31
N SER A 66 5.02 -3.09 -5.07
CA SER A 66 5.21 -4.06 -6.17
C SER A 66 5.41 -5.49 -5.69
N GLN A 67 5.82 -5.69 -4.43
CA GLN A 67 5.95 -7.02 -3.80
C GLN A 67 4.74 -7.43 -2.98
N ALA A 68 3.79 -6.52 -2.75
CA ALA A 68 2.49 -6.83 -2.14
C ALA A 68 1.55 -7.53 -3.14
N ASN A 69 0.38 -7.99 -2.67
CA ASN A 69 -0.60 -8.68 -3.49
C ASN A 69 -1.09 -7.83 -4.68
N GLN A 70 -0.61 -8.14 -5.89
CA GLN A 70 -0.95 -7.44 -7.13
C GLN A 70 -2.37 -7.74 -7.62
N GLU A 71 -3.07 -8.71 -7.03
CA GLU A 71 -4.48 -8.98 -7.30
C GLU A 71 -5.43 -8.12 -6.43
N ASP A 72 -4.88 -7.35 -5.48
CA ASP A 72 -5.63 -6.39 -4.71
C ASP A 72 -5.72 -5.03 -5.44
N VAL A 73 -6.94 -4.63 -5.77
CA VAL A 73 -7.27 -3.35 -6.40
C VAL A 73 -6.76 -2.15 -5.58
N PHE A 74 -6.69 -2.28 -4.25
CA PHE A 74 -6.19 -1.23 -3.37
C PHE A 74 -4.68 -1.06 -3.50
N ILE A 75 -3.92 -2.16 -3.67
CA ILE A 75 -2.47 -2.11 -3.90
C ILE A 75 -2.17 -1.44 -5.25
N MET A 76 -2.94 -1.77 -6.29
CA MET A 76 -2.82 -1.12 -7.60
C MET A 76 -3.11 0.38 -7.54
N MET A 77 -4.14 0.78 -6.77
CA MET A 77 -4.44 2.19 -6.54
C MET A 77 -3.27 2.91 -5.83
N LEU A 78 -2.67 2.30 -4.80
CA LEU A 78 -1.53 2.88 -4.08
C LEU A 78 -0.29 3.00 -4.98
N LEU A 79 -0.04 2.03 -5.88
CA LEU A 79 1.03 2.12 -6.87
C LEU A 79 0.80 3.29 -7.84
N GLY A 80 -0.43 3.48 -8.31
CA GLY A 80 -0.81 4.64 -9.13
C GLY A 80 -0.50 5.96 -8.41
N GLN A 81 -0.95 6.08 -7.16
CA GLN A 81 -0.72 7.28 -6.33
C GLN A 81 0.77 7.52 -6.05
N ALA A 82 1.55 6.47 -5.83
CA ALA A 82 2.99 6.58 -5.64
C ALA A 82 3.68 7.04 -6.93
N CYS A 83 3.36 6.45 -8.07
CA CYS A 83 3.91 6.86 -9.36
C CYS A 83 3.54 8.31 -9.71
N GLU A 84 2.30 8.71 -9.46
CA GLU A 84 1.84 10.09 -9.65
C GLU A 84 2.59 11.07 -8.74
N GLY A 85 2.69 10.73 -7.45
CA GLY A 85 3.35 11.57 -6.45
C GLY A 85 4.84 11.80 -6.72
N LYS A 86 5.55 10.85 -7.35
CA LYS A 86 6.94 11.03 -7.82
C LYS A 86 7.06 11.67 -9.21
N GLY A 87 5.94 11.96 -9.88
CA GLY A 87 5.91 12.60 -11.20
C GLY A 87 5.94 11.65 -12.42
N ASP A 88 5.84 10.33 -12.22
CA ASP A 88 5.80 9.33 -13.30
C ASP A 88 4.36 9.08 -13.74
N GLN A 89 3.82 10.06 -14.47
CA GLN A 89 2.44 10.07 -14.94
C GLN A 89 2.12 8.88 -15.87
N ALA A 90 3.10 8.40 -16.63
CA ALA A 90 2.90 7.26 -17.52
C ALA A 90 2.61 5.98 -16.72
N LYS A 91 3.43 5.68 -15.70
CA LYS A 91 3.19 4.51 -14.84
C LYS A 91 1.97 4.69 -13.94
N ALA A 92 1.68 5.91 -13.49
CA ALA A 92 0.48 6.18 -12.71
C ALA A 92 -0.78 5.73 -13.47
N ARG A 93 -0.89 6.15 -14.74
CA ARG A 93 -2.00 5.76 -15.63
C ARG A 93 -2.08 4.26 -15.83
N GLU A 94 -0.96 3.58 -16.07
CA GLU A 94 -0.94 2.11 -16.23
C GLU A 94 -1.56 1.40 -15.02
N HIS A 95 -1.19 1.81 -13.80
CA HIS A 95 -1.76 1.24 -12.58
C HIS A 95 -3.24 1.60 -12.38
N TYR A 96 -3.65 2.82 -12.69
CA TYR A 96 -5.05 3.24 -12.62
C TYR A 96 -5.94 2.52 -13.66
N GLU A 97 -5.45 2.31 -14.88
CA GLU A 97 -6.13 1.47 -15.87
C GLU A 97 -6.28 0.04 -15.36
N ARG A 98 -5.24 -0.50 -14.72
CA ARG A 98 -5.29 -1.84 -14.11
C ARG A 98 -6.35 -1.91 -13.00
N VAL A 99 -6.49 -0.88 -12.17
CA VAL A 99 -7.58 -0.75 -11.19
C VAL A 99 -8.95 -0.86 -11.88
N LEU A 100 -9.17 -0.12 -12.98
CA LEU A 100 -10.45 -0.14 -13.70
C LEU A 100 -10.74 -1.51 -14.35
N GLN A 101 -9.72 -2.20 -14.83
CA GLN A 101 -9.86 -3.56 -15.39
C GLN A 101 -10.22 -4.59 -14.30
N MET A 102 -9.59 -4.50 -13.13
CA MET A 102 -9.80 -5.43 -12.02
C MET A 102 -11.14 -5.21 -11.32
N ALA A 103 -11.60 -3.97 -11.25
CA ALA A 103 -12.82 -3.61 -10.53
C ALA A 103 -14.12 -4.03 -11.24
N GLY A 104 -14.03 -4.66 -12.42
CA GLY A 104 -15.15 -5.21 -13.18
C GLY A 104 -15.97 -6.32 -12.50
N HIS A 105 -15.53 -6.84 -11.34
CA HIS A 105 -16.22 -7.95 -10.65
C HIS A 105 -16.25 -7.89 -9.09
N ASN A 106 -16.03 -6.74 -8.45
CA ASN A 106 -16.18 -6.63 -6.97
C ASN A 106 -16.72 -5.26 -6.50
N LEU A 107 -17.61 -5.28 -5.49
CA LEU A 107 -18.17 -4.05 -4.87
C LEU A 107 -17.14 -3.28 -4.04
N SER A 108 -16.02 -3.91 -3.67
CA SER A 108 -15.01 -3.40 -2.74
C SER A 108 -14.10 -2.32 -3.34
N GLY A 109 -14.11 -2.14 -4.66
CA GLY A 109 -13.21 -1.24 -5.40
C GLY A 109 -13.71 0.18 -5.61
N ALA A 110 -14.87 0.60 -5.08
CA ALA A 110 -15.49 1.89 -5.45
C ALA A 110 -14.58 3.11 -5.22
N LEU A 111 -13.84 3.16 -4.10
CA LEU A 111 -12.86 4.23 -3.85
C LEU A 111 -11.70 4.16 -4.84
N ALA A 112 -11.16 2.95 -5.07
CA ALA A 112 -10.05 2.76 -6.00
C ALA A 112 -10.44 3.15 -7.43
N ILE A 113 -11.64 2.81 -7.88
CA ILE A 113 -12.21 3.26 -9.17
C ILE A 113 -12.29 4.78 -9.21
N SER A 114 -12.80 5.43 -8.16
CA SER A 114 -12.93 6.89 -8.11
C SER A 114 -11.58 7.57 -8.29
N VAL A 115 -10.59 7.17 -7.49
CA VAL A 115 -9.22 7.69 -7.57
C VAL A 115 -8.61 7.41 -8.94
N ALA A 116 -8.76 6.20 -9.47
CA ALA A 116 -8.23 5.85 -10.78
C ALA A 116 -8.83 6.71 -11.89
N ARG A 117 -10.13 7.05 -11.84
CA ARG A 117 -10.77 7.94 -12.81
C ARG A 117 -10.28 9.39 -12.71
N GLU A 118 -9.89 9.84 -11.51
CA GLU A 118 -9.33 11.18 -11.31
C GLU A 118 -7.89 11.30 -11.84
N GLY A 119 -7.13 10.20 -11.81
CA GLY A 119 -5.73 10.17 -12.25
C GLY A 119 -5.49 9.87 -13.74
N LEU A 120 -6.55 9.67 -14.53
CA LEU A 120 -6.48 9.48 -15.99
C LEU A 120 -6.70 10.80 -16.73
#